data_AF-X2KWA5-F1
#
_entry.id   AF-X2KWA5-F1
#
_cell.length_a   1.000
_cell.length_b   1.000
_cell.length_c   1.000
_cell.angle_alpha   90.00
_cell.angle_beta   90.00
_cell.angle_gamma   90.00
#
_symmetry.space_group_name_H-M   'P 1'
#
loop_
_entity.id
_entity.type
_entity.pdbx_description
1 polymer ?
#
loop_
_entity_poly.entity_id
_entity_poly.type
_entity_poly.pdbx_seq_one_letter_code
_entity_poly.pdbx_strand_id
1 'polypeptide(L)'
;MTIYENKLSSYQKNQDAIISAKELEEWHLIGLLDHSIDAVIVPNHFLEQECMTISERIKKSKYFSAYPGHPSVSRLGQELYECESELELAKYQEDAPTLIKEMRRLVHPYISPIDRLRVEVDDIWSYGCNLAKLGDKKLFAGIVREFKEDNPGAPHCDVMAWGFLEYYKDKPNIINQIAANVYLKTSASGGEIVLWDEWPTQSEYIALAYKTDDPASFGLDSKKIAQPKLEIQPNQGDLILFNSMRIHAVKKIETGVRMTWGCL
;
A
#
# COMPACT_ATOMS: atom_id res chain seq x y z
N MET A 1 -24.69 17.06 -16.78
CA MET A 1 -24.09 16.94 -15.44
C MET A 1 -24.34 15.52 -14.97
N THR A 2 -23.31 14.68 -14.92
CA THR A 2 -23.47 13.26 -14.52
C THR A 2 -23.70 13.15 -13.01
N ILE A 3 -24.21 12.02 -12.54
CA ILE A 3 -24.38 11.74 -11.09
C ILE A 3 -23.03 11.90 -10.36
N TYR A 4 -21.93 11.57 -11.03
CA TYR A 4 -20.54 11.71 -10.57
C TYR A 4 -20.14 13.17 -10.32
N GLU A 5 -20.38 14.07 -11.28
CA GLU A 5 -20.04 15.49 -11.16
C GLU A 5 -20.79 16.15 -10.00
N ASN A 6 -22.05 15.76 -9.77
CA ASN A 6 -22.84 16.25 -8.65
C ASN A 6 -22.31 15.78 -7.30
N LYS A 7 -21.91 14.50 -7.16
CA LYS A 7 -21.30 13.98 -5.92
C LYS A 7 -19.97 14.69 -5.65
N LEU A 8 -19.05 14.74 -6.61
CA LEU A 8 -17.74 15.41 -6.47
C LEU A 8 -17.87 16.90 -6.11
N SER A 9 -18.80 17.63 -6.75
CA SER A 9 -19.03 19.06 -6.45
C SER A 9 -19.54 19.31 -5.02
N SER A 10 -20.22 18.32 -4.41
CA SER A 10 -20.67 18.41 -3.03
C SER A 10 -19.52 18.19 -2.02
N TYR A 11 -18.49 17.44 -2.40
CA TYR A 11 -17.32 17.13 -1.55
C TYR A 11 -16.20 18.17 -1.62
N GLN A 12 -16.07 18.90 -2.74
CA GLN A 12 -15.09 20.00 -2.91
C GLN A 12 -15.19 21.16 -1.89
N LYS A 13 -16.12 21.10 -0.93
CA LYS A 13 -16.31 22.12 0.11
C LYS A 13 -15.61 21.83 1.45
N ASN A 14 -15.07 20.62 1.69
CA ASN A 14 -14.31 20.33 2.91
C ASN A 14 -12.80 20.29 2.61
N GLN A 15 -12.05 21.05 3.38
CA GLN A 15 -10.61 21.33 3.18
C GLN A 15 -9.66 20.16 3.51
N ASP A 16 -10.17 18.98 3.87
CA ASP A 16 -9.38 17.74 4.00
C ASP A 16 -10.19 16.60 3.36
N ALA A 17 -9.79 16.11 2.18
CA ALA A 17 -10.62 15.21 1.38
C ALA A 17 -10.47 13.74 1.80
N ILE A 18 -10.62 13.45 3.10
CA ILE A 18 -10.79 12.07 3.59
C ILE A 18 -12.26 11.69 3.46
N ILE A 19 -12.52 10.60 2.75
CA ILE A 19 -13.86 10.01 2.67
C ILE A 19 -13.93 8.75 3.52
N SER A 20 -14.85 8.72 4.48
CA SER A 20 -15.24 7.49 5.15
C SER A 20 -16.48 6.91 4.46
N ALA A 21 -16.36 5.72 3.90
CA ALA A 21 -17.40 5.06 3.13
C ALA A 21 -17.73 3.69 3.72
N LYS A 22 -18.99 3.25 3.60
CA LYS A 22 -19.39 1.90 4.00
C LYS A 22 -18.90 0.83 3.02
N GLU A 23 -18.83 1.19 1.75
CA GLU A 23 -18.40 0.36 0.64
C GLU A 23 -17.69 1.23 -0.40
N LEU A 24 -16.85 0.61 -1.21
CA LEU A 24 -16.22 1.30 -2.34
C LEU A 24 -17.24 1.50 -3.46
N GLU A 25 -17.06 2.58 -4.19
CA GLU A 25 -17.83 2.96 -5.38
C GLU A 25 -16.82 3.48 -6.40
N GLU A 26 -17.14 3.39 -7.68
CA GLU A 26 -16.24 3.81 -8.77
C GLU A 26 -15.73 5.25 -8.58
N TRP A 27 -16.58 6.16 -8.11
CA TRP A 27 -16.23 7.57 -7.90
C TRP A 27 -15.17 7.79 -6.81
N HIS A 28 -15.09 6.89 -5.84
CA HIS A 28 -14.01 6.92 -4.83
C HIS A 28 -12.66 6.67 -5.50
N LEU A 29 -12.60 5.69 -6.41
CA LEU A 29 -11.38 5.37 -7.17
C LEU A 29 -11.01 6.51 -8.11
N ILE A 30 -12.00 7.06 -8.85
CA ILE A 30 -11.77 8.22 -9.72
C ILE A 30 -11.22 9.39 -8.91
N GLY A 31 -11.80 9.69 -7.75
CA GLY A 31 -11.34 10.79 -6.90
C GLY A 31 -9.91 10.62 -6.38
N LEU A 32 -9.49 9.37 -6.09
CA LEU A 32 -8.11 9.06 -5.73
C LEU A 32 -7.16 9.22 -6.92
N LEU A 33 -7.60 8.87 -8.13
CA LEU A 33 -6.82 8.96 -9.37
C LEU A 33 -6.75 10.40 -9.93
N ASP A 34 -7.77 11.22 -9.76
CA ASP A 34 -7.78 12.63 -10.19
C ASP A 34 -7.29 13.61 -9.11
N HIS A 35 -6.96 13.06 -7.93
CA HIS A 35 -6.43 13.76 -6.76
C HIS A 35 -7.44 14.70 -6.09
N SER A 36 -8.74 14.55 -6.34
CA SER A 36 -9.81 15.26 -5.63
C SER A 36 -10.14 14.64 -4.26
N ILE A 37 -9.70 13.41 -4.01
CA ILE A 37 -9.80 12.69 -2.73
C ILE A 37 -8.39 12.35 -2.25
N ASP A 38 -8.06 12.73 -1.01
CA ASP A 38 -6.75 12.46 -0.42
C ASP A 38 -6.65 10.99 0.05
N ALA A 39 -7.72 10.46 0.65
CA ALA A 39 -7.82 9.08 1.10
C ALA A 39 -9.28 8.61 1.22
N VAL A 40 -9.49 7.30 1.03
CA VAL A 40 -10.77 6.63 1.28
C VAL A 40 -10.57 5.59 2.37
N ILE A 41 -11.41 5.64 3.39
CA ILE A 41 -11.41 4.71 4.52
C ILE A 41 -12.71 3.92 4.45
N VAL A 42 -12.61 2.59 4.44
CA VAL A 42 -13.73 1.67 4.60
C VAL A 42 -13.62 1.02 5.99
N PRO A 43 -14.35 1.54 6.99
CA PRO A 43 -14.24 1.06 8.35
C PRO A 43 -14.77 -0.36 8.51
N ASN A 44 -14.14 -1.16 9.37
CA ASN A 44 -14.52 -2.56 9.60
C ASN A 44 -14.63 -3.37 8.30
N HIS A 45 -13.74 -3.11 7.34
CA HIS A 45 -13.62 -3.92 6.13
C HIS A 45 -13.46 -5.39 6.51
N PHE A 46 -12.62 -5.69 7.49
CA PHE A 46 -12.62 -6.97 8.21
C PHE A 46 -13.07 -6.79 9.67
N LEU A 47 -13.67 -7.83 10.23
CA LEU A 47 -14.01 -7.81 11.66
C LEU A 47 -12.74 -7.96 12.50
N GLU A 48 -12.69 -7.29 13.65
CA GLU A 48 -11.53 -7.29 14.54
C GLU A 48 -11.06 -8.72 14.89
N GLN A 49 -12.00 -9.63 15.18
CA GLN A 49 -11.71 -11.03 15.51
C GLN A 49 -11.11 -11.83 14.33
N GLU A 50 -11.52 -11.51 13.10
CA GLU A 50 -10.94 -12.10 11.88
C GLU A 50 -9.51 -11.62 11.71
N CYS A 51 -9.27 -10.31 11.86
CA CYS A 51 -7.95 -9.69 11.84
C CYS A 51 -6.99 -10.32 12.87
N MET A 52 -7.44 -10.53 14.11
CA MET A 52 -6.67 -11.23 15.14
C MET A 52 -6.28 -12.64 14.69
N THR A 53 -7.24 -13.41 14.21
CA THR A 53 -6.99 -14.80 13.79
C THR A 53 -6.06 -14.88 12.58
N ILE A 54 -6.25 -13.98 11.60
CA ILE A 54 -5.43 -13.88 10.39
C ILE A 54 -3.99 -13.51 10.76
N SER A 55 -3.80 -12.46 11.56
CA SER A 55 -2.47 -11.97 11.95
C SER A 55 -1.67 -13.03 12.72
N GLU A 56 -2.29 -13.76 13.66
CA GLU A 56 -1.63 -14.85 14.38
C GLU A 56 -1.18 -15.99 13.45
N ARG A 57 -1.98 -16.33 12.44
CA ARG A 57 -1.65 -17.39 11.47
C ARG A 57 -0.53 -16.96 10.54
N ILE A 58 -0.53 -15.71 10.09
CA ILE A 58 0.56 -15.14 9.29
C ILE A 58 1.89 -15.25 10.06
N LYS A 59 1.91 -14.86 11.34
CA LYS A 59 3.13 -14.92 12.18
C LYS A 59 3.71 -16.32 12.34
N LYS A 60 2.87 -17.35 12.25
CA LYS A 60 3.30 -18.77 12.33
C LYS A 60 3.79 -19.31 10.99
N SER A 61 3.66 -18.55 9.90
CA SER A 61 4.16 -18.94 8.59
C SER A 61 5.68 -18.98 8.58
N LYS A 62 6.26 -20.03 7.99
CA LYS A 62 7.70 -20.08 7.70
C LYS A 62 8.15 -19.02 6.69
N TYR A 63 7.22 -18.40 5.97
CA TYR A 63 7.48 -17.32 5.01
C TYR A 63 7.38 -15.93 5.64
N PHE A 64 7.00 -15.82 6.91
CA PHE A 64 6.99 -14.56 7.64
C PHE A 64 8.37 -14.33 8.26
N SER A 65 9.10 -13.35 7.76
CA SER A 65 10.49 -13.08 8.18
C SER A 65 10.78 -11.59 8.21
N ALA A 66 11.83 -11.20 8.93
CA ALA A 66 12.35 -9.84 8.90
C ALA A 66 12.81 -9.44 7.49
N TYR A 67 12.68 -8.15 7.14
CA TYR A 67 13.31 -7.61 5.92
C TYR A 67 14.83 -7.78 6.02
N PRO A 68 15.50 -8.21 4.92
CA PRO A 68 16.95 -8.09 4.82
C PRO A 68 17.38 -6.65 5.06
N GLY A 69 18.33 -6.43 5.99
CA GLY A 69 18.82 -5.08 6.31
C GLY A 69 17.92 -4.23 7.23
N HIS A 70 16.66 -4.59 7.46
CA HIS A 70 15.73 -3.82 8.30
C HIS A 70 14.97 -4.74 9.28
N PRO A 71 15.66 -5.29 10.31
CA PRO A 71 15.15 -6.39 11.15
C PRO A 71 13.87 -6.07 11.95
N SER A 72 13.58 -4.78 12.09
CA SER A 72 12.43 -4.25 12.79
C SER A 72 11.13 -4.25 11.97
N VAL A 73 11.21 -4.46 10.66
CA VAL A 73 10.05 -4.68 9.81
C VAL A 73 10.06 -6.15 9.41
N SER A 74 8.94 -6.85 9.60
CA SER A 74 8.75 -8.23 9.16
C SER A 74 7.72 -8.28 8.05
N ARG A 75 7.83 -9.26 7.15
CA ARG A 75 6.96 -9.39 5.99
C ARG A 75 6.62 -10.83 5.65
N LEU A 76 5.52 -11.00 4.93
CA LEU A 76 5.22 -12.21 4.16
C LEU A 76 4.87 -11.78 2.73
N GLY A 77 5.64 -12.27 1.76
CA GLY A 77 5.55 -11.88 0.35
C GLY A 77 6.78 -11.11 -0.11
N GLN A 78 6.84 -10.82 -1.40
CA GLN A 78 7.94 -10.06 -2.03
C GLN A 78 7.40 -8.81 -2.71
N GLU A 79 8.13 -7.70 -2.61
CA GLU A 79 7.82 -6.46 -3.30
C GLU A 79 8.47 -6.47 -4.68
N LEU A 80 7.78 -5.89 -5.65
CA LEU A 80 8.32 -5.79 -7.00
C LEU A 80 9.54 -4.88 -7.07
N TYR A 81 9.61 -3.84 -6.21
CA TYR A 81 10.73 -2.90 -6.17
C TYR A 81 12.07 -3.59 -5.80
N GLU A 82 12.02 -4.73 -5.10
CA GLU A 82 13.21 -5.51 -4.76
C GLU A 82 13.83 -6.24 -5.97
N CYS A 83 13.19 -6.20 -7.13
CA CYS A 83 13.76 -6.75 -8.37
C CYS A 83 14.61 -5.67 -9.06
N GLU A 84 15.93 -5.88 -9.10
CA GLU A 84 16.87 -4.95 -9.75
C GLU A 84 17.31 -5.45 -11.13
N SER A 85 16.85 -6.64 -11.54
CA SER A 85 17.23 -7.29 -12.80
C SER A 85 16.12 -8.17 -13.40
N GLU A 86 16.23 -8.49 -14.69
CA GLU A 86 15.32 -9.44 -15.37
C GLU A 86 15.36 -10.84 -14.74
N LEU A 87 16.51 -11.27 -14.24
CA LEU A 87 16.66 -12.57 -13.59
C LEU A 87 15.88 -12.63 -12.28
N GLU A 88 15.96 -11.58 -11.46
CA GLU A 88 15.20 -11.47 -10.22
C GLU A 88 13.70 -11.35 -10.47
N LEU A 89 13.31 -10.55 -11.48
CA LEU A 89 11.91 -10.46 -11.91
C LEU A 89 11.38 -11.83 -12.34
N ALA A 90 12.14 -12.59 -13.13
CA ALA A 90 11.73 -13.91 -13.60
C ALA A 90 11.48 -14.88 -12.43
N LYS A 91 12.35 -14.86 -11.41
CA LYS A 91 12.20 -15.65 -10.19
C LYS A 91 10.98 -15.20 -9.37
N TYR A 92 10.83 -13.89 -9.16
CA TYR A 92 9.66 -13.31 -8.49
C TYR A 92 8.35 -13.75 -9.16
N GLN A 93 8.28 -13.72 -10.49
CA GLN A 93 7.10 -14.13 -11.26
C GLN A 93 6.83 -15.64 -11.18
N GLU A 94 7.87 -16.47 -11.06
CA GLU A 94 7.75 -17.92 -10.86
C GLU A 94 7.20 -18.25 -9.46
N ASP A 95 7.67 -17.53 -8.44
CA ASP A 95 7.28 -17.73 -7.05
C ASP A 95 5.88 -17.15 -6.73
N ALA A 96 5.45 -16.10 -7.43
CA ALA A 96 4.22 -15.36 -7.16
C ALA A 96 2.95 -16.24 -7.04
N PRO A 97 2.63 -17.16 -7.98
CA PRO A 97 1.45 -18.01 -7.86
C PRO A 97 1.47 -18.94 -6.65
N THR A 98 2.66 -19.42 -6.28
CA THR A 98 2.85 -20.30 -5.11
C THR A 98 2.65 -19.51 -3.82
N LEU A 99 3.26 -18.33 -3.71
CA LEU A 99 3.10 -17.47 -2.54
C LEU A 99 1.64 -17.02 -2.34
N ILE A 100 0.94 -16.64 -3.41
CA ILE A 100 -0.49 -16.29 -3.34
C ILE A 100 -1.33 -17.47 -2.80
N LYS A 101 -1.08 -18.69 -3.30
CA LYS A 101 -1.78 -19.90 -2.82
C LYS A 101 -1.48 -20.18 -1.35
N GLU A 102 -0.23 -20.05 -0.93
CA GLU A 102 0.15 -20.26 0.47
C GLU A 102 -0.49 -19.22 1.40
N MET A 103 -0.52 -17.95 0.99
CA MET A 103 -1.19 -16.91 1.77
C MET A 103 -2.68 -17.18 1.94
N ARG A 104 -3.37 -17.61 0.86
CA ARG A 104 -4.78 -18.05 0.94
C ARG A 104 -4.96 -19.24 1.88
N ARG A 105 -4.07 -20.23 1.80
CA ARG A 105 -4.08 -21.42 2.67
C ARG A 105 -3.89 -21.06 4.14
N LEU A 106 -3.02 -20.10 4.44
CA LEU A 106 -2.75 -19.65 5.80
C LEU A 106 -3.98 -19.06 6.47
N VAL A 107 -4.84 -18.35 5.72
CA VAL A 107 -6.01 -17.68 6.29
C VAL A 107 -7.32 -18.47 6.16
N HIS A 108 -7.38 -19.54 5.37
CA HIS A 108 -8.57 -20.38 5.25
C HIS A 108 -9.15 -20.80 6.62
N PRO A 109 -10.46 -20.67 6.88
CA PRO A 109 -11.54 -20.48 5.92
C PRO A 109 -11.86 -19.00 5.57
N TYR A 110 -11.11 -18.04 6.12
CA TYR A 110 -11.31 -16.63 5.76
C TYR A 110 -10.83 -16.35 4.34
N ILE A 111 -11.45 -15.37 3.70
CA ILE A 111 -10.96 -14.81 2.43
C ILE A 111 -9.69 -13.99 2.69
N SER A 112 -8.72 -14.03 1.77
CA SER A 112 -7.58 -13.11 1.82
C SER A 112 -8.08 -11.68 1.68
N PRO A 113 -7.58 -10.72 2.49
CA PRO A 113 -7.90 -9.30 2.34
C PRO A 113 -7.77 -8.77 0.90
N ILE A 114 -6.77 -9.25 0.17
CA ILE A 114 -6.45 -8.80 -1.17
C ILE A 114 -7.34 -9.46 -2.22
N ASP A 115 -7.76 -10.70 -2.00
CA ASP A 115 -8.77 -11.33 -2.86
C ASP A 115 -10.12 -10.66 -2.71
N ARG A 116 -10.51 -10.31 -1.48
CA ARG A 116 -11.75 -9.58 -1.21
C ARG A 116 -11.73 -8.22 -1.90
N LEU A 117 -10.68 -7.42 -1.67
CA LEU A 117 -10.52 -6.12 -2.30
C LEU A 117 -10.57 -6.23 -3.83
N ARG A 118 -9.85 -7.21 -4.41
CA ARG A 118 -9.83 -7.40 -5.87
C ARG A 118 -11.24 -7.68 -6.42
N VAL A 119 -12.05 -8.51 -5.75
CA VAL A 119 -13.43 -8.79 -6.18
C VAL A 119 -14.29 -7.53 -6.05
N GLU A 120 -14.23 -6.84 -4.91
CA GLU A 120 -15.01 -5.62 -4.68
C GLU A 120 -14.67 -4.52 -5.71
N VAL A 121 -13.38 -4.37 -6.08
CA VAL A 121 -12.96 -3.42 -7.11
C VAL A 121 -13.38 -3.89 -8.51
N ASP A 122 -13.33 -5.19 -8.80
CA ASP A 122 -13.80 -5.75 -10.08
C ASP A 122 -15.30 -5.49 -10.30
N ASP A 123 -16.10 -5.55 -9.22
CA ASP A 123 -17.55 -5.32 -9.26
C ASP A 123 -17.92 -3.84 -9.55
N ILE A 124 -17.07 -2.88 -9.16
CA ILE A 124 -17.37 -1.44 -9.29
C ILE A 124 -16.58 -0.74 -10.40
N TRP A 125 -15.44 -1.29 -10.82
CA TRP A 125 -14.57 -0.65 -11.80
C TRP A 125 -14.91 -1.14 -13.21
N SER A 126 -15.30 -0.22 -14.09
CA SER A 126 -15.76 -0.54 -15.44
C SER A 126 -14.75 -1.30 -16.32
N TYR A 127 -13.46 -1.30 -15.97
CA TYR A 127 -12.39 -1.99 -16.69
C TYR A 127 -11.91 -3.28 -16.00
N GLY A 128 -12.51 -3.64 -14.87
CA GLY A 128 -12.19 -4.82 -14.06
C GLY A 128 -10.91 -4.70 -13.22
N CYS A 129 -10.73 -5.64 -12.29
CA CYS A 129 -9.60 -5.70 -11.36
C CYS A 129 -8.89 -7.07 -11.43
N ASN A 130 -7.76 -7.08 -12.12
CA ASN A 130 -6.96 -8.28 -12.37
C ASN A 130 -5.57 -8.17 -11.73
N LEU A 131 -4.95 -9.32 -11.44
CA LEU A 131 -3.54 -9.33 -11.07
C LEU A 131 -2.72 -8.72 -12.21
N ALA A 132 -1.87 -7.74 -11.86
CA ALA A 132 -0.96 -7.09 -12.79
C ALA A 132 -0.06 -8.12 -13.50
N LYS A 133 0.39 -7.77 -14.71
CA LYS A 133 1.30 -8.58 -15.51
C LYS A 133 2.46 -7.74 -16.00
N LEU A 134 3.62 -8.38 -16.12
CA LEU A 134 4.74 -7.90 -16.92
C LEU A 134 5.05 -8.99 -17.94
N GLY A 135 4.90 -8.66 -19.23
CA GLY A 135 4.82 -9.65 -20.29
C GLY A 135 3.59 -10.56 -20.14
N ASP A 136 3.79 -11.87 -20.22
CA ASP A 136 2.73 -12.89 -20.10
C ASP A 136 2.53 -13.41 -18.67
N LYS A 137 3.41 -13.03 -17.72
CA LYS A 137 3.41 -13.53 -16.36
C LYS A 137 2.75 -12.56 -15.38
N LYS A 138 1.98 -13.14 -14.43
CA LYS A 138 1.33 -12.41 -13.34
C LYS A 138 2.34 -12.01 -12.27
N LEU A 139 2.11 -10.86 -11.66
CA LEU A 139 2.86 -10.38 -10.52
C LEU A 139 2.24 -10.87 -9.20
N PHE A 140 3.04 -10.83 -8.13
CA PHE A 140 2.55 -11.06 -6.79
C PHE A 140 1.74 -9.84 -6.33
N ALA A 141 0.61 -10.08 -5.66
CA ALA A 141 -0.20 -9.04 -5.06
C ALA A 141 -0.47 -9.40 -3.60
N GLY A 142 -0.37 -8.39 -2.73
CA GLY A 142 -0.75 -8.55 -1.35
C GLY A 142 0.39 -8.93 -0.42
N ILE A 143 1.28 -8.00 -0.12
CA ILE A 143 2.31 -8.20 0.89
C ILE A 143 1.75 -7.93 2.29
N VAL A 144 2.12 -8.76 3.26
CA VAL A 144 1.91 -8.45 4.67
C VAL A 144 3.15 -7.79 5.21
N ARG A 145 3.00 -6.68 5.94
CA ARG A 145 4.08 -5.96 6.63
C ARG A 145 3.73 -5.77 8.10
N GLU A 146 4.65 -6.07 9.00
CA GLU A 146 4.60 -5.76 10.42
C GLU A 146 5.71 -4.80 10.79
N PHE A 147 5.33 -3.65 11.33
CA PHE A 147 6.24 -2.68 11.93
C PHE A 147 6.21 -2.85 13.46
N LYS A 148 7.39 -2.83 14.07
CA LYS A 148 7.59 -2.92 15.53
C LYS A 148 7.87 -1.54 16.13
N GLU A 149 7.88 -1.46 17.46
CA GLU A 149 8.24 -0.25 18.22
C GLU A 149 9.54 0.38 17.72
N ASP A 150 9.62 1.71 17.78
CA ASP A 150 10.74 2.54 17.32
C ASP A 150 11.01 2.54 15.82
N ASN A 151 10.10 1.98 15.00
CA ASN A 151 10.32 1.85 13.57
C ASN A 151 9.23 2.51 12.73
N PRO A 152 9.46 3.76 12.29
CA PRO A 152 8.60 4.42 11.31
C PRO A 152 8.79 3.81 9.92
N GLY A 153 7.80 4.00 9.05
CA GLY A 153 8.02 3.95 7.61
C GLY A 153 8.49 5.34 7.17
N ALA A 154 9.73 5.44 6.66
CA ALA A 154 10.27 6.72 6.22
C ALA A 154 9.39 7.35 5.12
N PRO A 155 9.34 8.69 4.99
CA PRO A 155 8.61 9.32 3.89
C PRO A 155 9.13 8.83 2.53
N HIS A 156 8.24 8.36 1.66
CA HIS A 156 8.57 7.82 0.35
C HIS A 156 7.40 7.97 -0.62
N CYS A 157 7.60 7.51 -1.86
CA CYS A 157 6.56 7.34 -2.86
C CYS A 157 6.67 5.93 -3.42
N ASP A 158 5.55 5.26 -3.59
CA ASP A 158 5.49 3.97 -4.26
C ASP A 158 5.06 4.22 -5.70
N VAL A 159 6.01 4.13 -6.63
CA VAL A 159 5.75 4.29 -8.06
C VAL A 159 6.35 3.10 -8.80
N MET A 160 5.50 2.17 -9.24
CA MET A 160 5.94 0.93 -9.88
C MET A 160 6.80 1.19 -11.13
N ALA A 161 6.60 2.30 -11.83
CA ALA A 161 7.35 2.62 -13.04
C ALA A 161 8.80 3.11 -12.80
N TRP A 162 9.21 3.35 -11.54
CA TRP A 162 10.57 3.79 -11.21
C TRP A 162 11.54 2.60 -11.04
N GLY A 163 12.83 2.90 -10.99
CA GLY A 163 13.89 1.90 -10.77
C GLY A 163 14.10 1.00 -11.99
N PHE A 164 14.29 -0.30 -11.77
CA PHE A 164 14.56 -1.26 -12.84
C PHE A 164 13.49 -1.24 -13.96
N LEU A 165 12.22 -1.04 -13.61
CA LEU A 165 11.12 -1.03 -14.58
C LEU A 165 11.14 0.18 -15.53
N GLU A 166 11.89 1.24 -15.22
CA GLU A 166 12.05 2.39 -16.10
C GLU A 166 12.64 2.00 -17.47
N TYR A 167 13.54 1.01 -17.46
CA TYR A 167 14.28 0.51 -18.61
C TYR A 167 13.77 -0.85 -19.11
N TYR A 168 12.76 -1.43 -18.46
CA TYR A 168 12.22 -2.71 -18.84
C TYR A 168 11.41 -2.62 -20.14
N LYS A 169 11.70 -3.52 -21.09
CA LYS A 169 11.16 -3.47 -22.46
C LYS A 169 9.62 -3.50 -22.54
N ASP A 170 8.97 -4.21 -21.61
CA ASP A 170 7.51 -4.40 -21.57
C ASP A 170 6.88 -3.63 -20.41
N LYS A 171 7.48 -2.49 -20.04
CA LYS A 171 6.99 -1.69 -18.90
C LYS A 171 5.57 -1.15 -19.15
N PRO A 172 4.68 -1.22 -18.17
CA PRO A 172 3.34 -0.66 -18.28
C PRO A 172 3.40 0.87 -18.25
N ASN A 173 2.49 1.52 -18.99
CA ASN A 173 2.31 2.96 -18.92
C ASN A 173 1.45 3.32 -17.69
N ILE A 174 2.07 3.32 -16.52
CA ILE A 174 1.41 3.67 -15.26
C ILE A 174 1.50 5.18 -15.08
N ILE A 175 0.35 5.84 -15.20
CA ILE A 175 0.21 7.29 -14.96
C ILE A 175 -0.32 7.59 -13.56
N ASN A 176 -0.81 6.57 -12.85
CA ASN A 176 -1.44 6.69 -11.55
C ASN A 176 -1.44 5.35 -10.81
N GLN A 177 -1.43 5.36 -9.47
CA GLN A 177 -1.32 4.15 -8.65
C GLN A 177 -2.01 4.34 -7.28
N ILE A 178 -2.81 3.37 -6.84
CA ILE A 178 -3.50 3.41 -5.56
C ILE A 178 -2.88 2.37 -4.63
N ALA A 179 -2.35 2.82 -3.49
CA ALA A 179 -2.06 1.93 -2.39
C ALA A 179 -3.36 1.57 -1.66
N ALA A 180 -3.54 0.30 -1.37
CA ALA A 180 -4.64 -0.20 -0.55
C ALA A 180 -4.07 -1.05 0.59
N ASN A 181 -4.41 -0.70 1.83
CA ASN A 181 -3.93 -1.39 3.03
C ASN A 181 -5.09 -1.81 3.91
N VAL A 182 -5.20 -3.11 4.19
CA VAL A 182 -6.09 -3.65 5.21
C VAL A 182 -5.32 -3.79 6.53
N TYR A 183 -5.85 -3.20 7.58
CA TYR A 183 -5.23 -3.14 8.90
C TYR A 183 -5.56 -4.36 9.74
N LEU A 184 -4.68 -5.35 9.74
CA LEU A 184 -4.84 -6.58 10.52
C LEU A 184 -4.55 -6.37 12.02
N LYS A 185 -3.69 -5.41 12.34
CA LYS A 185 -3.40 -4.99 13.70
C LYS A 185 -2.90 -3.55 13.71
N THR A 186 -3.34 -2.77 14.67
CA THR A 186 -2.85 -1.41 14.90
C THR A 186 -1.98 -1.37 16.16
N SER A 187 -1.04 -0.43 16.17
CA SER A 187 -0.27 -0.08 17.36
C SER A 187 -1.16 0.59 18.41
N ALA A 188 -0.75 0.53 19.67
CA ALA A 188 -1.48 1.20 20.74
C ALA A 188 -1.24 2.72 20.75
N SER A 189 -0.06 3.15 20.28
CA SER A 189 0.31 4.55 20.08
C SER A 189 1.26 4.68 18.90
N GLY A 190 1.06 5.71 18.08
CA GLY A 190 1.80 5.90 16.83
C GLY A 190 1.33 4.98 15.70
N GLY A 191 2.05 4.96 14.59
CA GLY A 191 1.76 4.09 13.43
C GLY A 191 0.67 4.62 12.48
N GLU A 192 0.29 5.88 12.62
CA GLU A 192 -0.61 6.60 11.71
C GLU A 192 0.01 6.69 10.31
N ILE A 193 -0.83 6.72 9.27
CA ILE A 193 -0.38 7.11 7.93
C ILE A 193 -0.27 8.62 7.91
N VAL A 194 0.79 9.12 7.29
CA VAL A 194 0.98 10.55 7.06
C VAL A 194 1.07 10.80 5.56
N LEU A 195 0.36 11.81 5.06
CA LEU A 195 0.33 12.22 3.65
C LEU A 195 0.75 13.70 3.52
N TRP A 196 1.52 14.01 2.48
CA TRP A 196 2.07 15.33 2.15
C TRP A 196 1.47 15.87 0.86
N ASP A 197 1.25 17.18 0.67
CA ASP A 197 0.68 17.70 -0.59
C ASP A 197 1.54 17.47 -1.84
N GLU A 198 2.79 17.05 -1.66
CA GLU A 198 3.77 16.87 -2.72
C GLU A 198 3.66 15.54 -3.48
N TRP A 199 3.85 15.65 -4.80
CA TRP A 199 3.82 14.57 -5.80
C TRP A 199 5.07 14.65 -6.68
N PRO A 200 6.23 14.23 -6.16
CA PRO A 200 7.49 14.42 -6.85
C PRO A 200 7.56 13.57 -8.12
N THR A 201 8.13 14.16 -9.17
CA THR A 201 8.71 13.38 -10.27
C THR A 201 9.89 12.54 -9.76
N GLN A 202 10.32 11.52 -10.52
CA GLN A 202 11.46 10.68 -10.14
C GLN A 202 12.73 11.50 -9.87
N SER A 203 13.00 12.53 -10.68
CA SER A 203 14.17 13.39 -10.50
C SER A 203 14.08 14.26 -9.24
N GLU A 204 12.89 14.78 -8.92
CA GLU A 204 12.64 15.53 -7.68
C GLU A 204 12.78 14.62 -6.46
N TYR A 205 12.22 13.40 -6.53
CA TYR A 205 12.35 12.38 -5.49
C TYR A 205 13.83 12.10 -5.18
N ILE A 206 14.66 11.87 -6.20
CA ILE A 206 16.11 11.64 -6.05
C ILE A 206 16.82 12.85 -5.41
N ALA A 207 16.39 14.07 -5.72
CA ALA A 207 16.97 15.28 -5.12
C ALA A 207 16.63 15.41 -3.61
N LEU A 208 15.42 14.98 -3.23
CA LEU A 208 14.90 15.02 -1.87
C LEU A 208 15.36 13.84 -1.01
N ALA A 209 15.75 12.71 -1.62
CA ALA A 209 16.23 11.53 -0.93
C ALA A 209 17.43 11.82 -0.01
N TYR A 210 17.60 10.96 1.01
CA TYR A 210 18.85 10.92 1.76
C TYR A 210 20.02 10.62 0.80
N LYS A 211 21.10 11.39 0.93
CA LYS A 211 22.35 11.16 0.19
C LYS A 211 23.37 10.63 1.18
N THR A 212 23.28 9.34 1.46
CA THR A 212 24.16 8.64 2.39
C THR A 212 24.43 7.24 1.88
N ASP A 213 25.61 6.71 2.21
CA ASP A 213 26.00 5.35 1.89
C ASP A 213 25.40 4.33 2.88
N ASP A 214 24.61 4.80 3.86
CA ASP A 214 23.91 3.95 4.83
C ASP A 214 22.65 3.32 4.21
N PRO A 215 22.61 2.00 3.99
CA PRO A 215 21.45 1.30 3.44
C PRO A 215 20.21 1.39 4.35
N ALA A 216 20.37 1.70 5.64
CA ALA A 216 19.26 1.89 6.57
C ALA A 216 18.56 3.25 6.38
N SER A 217 19.20 4.20 5.70
CA SER A 217 18.65 5.52 5.39
C SER A 217 17.86 5.49 4.09
N PHE A 218 16.79 4.69 4.07
CA PHE A 218 15.85 4.62 2.95
C PHE A 218 14.79 5.74 3.05
N GLY A 219 14.37 6.27 1.89
CA GLY A 219 13.33 7.30 1.79
C GLY A 219 13.85 8.75 1.70
N LEU A 220 12.94 9.69 1.91
CA LEU A 220 13.17 11.12 1.77
C LEU A 220 13.71 11.75 3.04
N ASP A 221 14.59 12.73 2.88
CA ASP A 221 15.08 13.54 4.00
C ASP A 221 13.95 14.43 4.51
N SER A 222 13.44 14.11 5.70
CA SER A 222 12.37 14.86 6.37
C SER A 222 12.65 16.35 6.52
N LYS A 223 13.92 16.78 6.47
CA LYS A 223 14.31 18.21 6.52
C LYS A 223 14.14 18.94 5.20
N LYS A 224 13.96 18.21 4.10
CA LYS A 224 13.82 18.75 2.73
C LYS A 224 12.39 18.74 2.21
N ILE A 225 11.46 18.10 2.91
CA ILE A 225 10.03 18.05 2.56
C ILE A 225 9.22 18.98 3.47
N ALA A 226 8.03 19.40 3.04
CA ALA A 226 7.21 20.27 3.87
C ALA A 226 6.64 19.55 5.10
N GLN A 227 5.84 20.27 5.88
CA GLN A 227 5.05 19.63 6.93
C GLN A 227 3.98 18.73 6.31
N PRO A 228 3.62 17.62 6.98
CA PRO A 228 2.49 16.80 6.58
C PRO A 228 1.22 17.61 6.37
N LYS A 229 0.46 17.27 5.33
CA LYS A 229 -0.90 17.78 5.15
C LYS A 229 -1.87 17.08 6.10
N LEU A 230 -1.75 15.75 6.17
CA LEU A 230 -2.78 14.90 6.73
C LEU A 230 -2.19 13.73 7.51
N GLU A 231 -2.82 13.38 8.62
CA GLU A 231 -2.51 12.21 9.43
C GLU A 231 -3.79 11.37 9.61
N ILE A 232 -3.68 10.07 9.38
CA ILE A 232 -4.79 9.11 9.44
C ILE A 232 -4.47 8.03 10.46
N GLN A 233 -5.21 8.01 11.57
CA GLN A 233 -5.19 6.94 12.56
C GLN A 233 -6.12 5.80 12.11
N PRO A 234 -5.57 4.64 11.71
CA PRO A 234 -6.38 3.47 11.36
C PRO A 234 -6.95 2.79 12.60
N ASN A 235 -8.11 2.15 12.45
CA ASN A 235 -8.58 1.11 13.36
C ASN A 235 -8.24 -0.28 12.81
N GLN A 236 -8.21 -1.28 13.69
CA GLN A 236 -8.10 -2.67 13.25
C GLN A 236 -9.34 -3.05 12.43
N GLY A 237 -9.11 -3.67 11.28
CA GLY A 237 -10.15 -4.04 10.33
C GLY A 237 -10.38 -3.02 9.23
N ASP A 238 -9.87 -1.79 9.35
CA ASP A 238 -10.06 -0.77 8.33
C ASP A 238 -9.32 -1.13 7.03
N LEU A 239 -9.93 -0.78 5.90
CA LEU A 239 -9.27 -0.69 4.61
C LEU A 239 -9.03 0.80 4.32
N ILE A 240 -7.80 1.17 3.99
CA ILE A 240 -7.44 2.55 3.61
C ILE A 240 -6.82 2.54 2.22
N LEU A 241 -7.39 3.37 1.33
CA LEU A 241 -6.89 3.61 -0.01
C LEU A 241 -6.40 5.05 -0.11
N PHE A 242 -5.25 5.23 -0.75
CA PHE A 242 -4.72 6.54 -1.10
C PHE A 242 -3.85 6.39 -2.34
N ASN A 243 -3.54 7.51 -2.99
CA ASN A 243 -2.67 7.48 -4.15
C ASN A 243 -1.20 7.36 -3.72
N SER A 244 -0.53 6.30 -4.14
CA SER A 244 0.80 5.96 -3.63
C SER A 244 1.93 6.75 -4.28
N MET A 245 1.64 7.46 -5.38
CA MET A 245 2.60 8.35 -6.04
C MET A 245 2.84 9.65 -5.29
N ARG A 246 2.00 9.92 -4.28
CA ARG A 246 2.13 11.02 -3.33
C ARG A 246 3.14 10.68 -2.24
N ILE A 247 3.84 11.68 -1.68
CA ILE A 247 4.69 11.44 -0.52
C ILE A 247 3.85 10.97 0.67
N HIS A 248 4.25 9.84 1.25
CA HIS A 248 3.59 9.26 2.41
C HIS A 248 4.58 8.54 3.33
N ALA A 249 4.17 8.37 4.60
CA ALA A 249 4.99 7.75 5.64
C ALA A 249 4.11 7.00 6.64
N VAL A 250 4.75 6.23 7.52
CA VAL A 250 4.13 5.68 8.73
C VAL A 250 4.82 6.27 9.93
N LYS A 251 4.06 6.90 10.84
CA LYS A 251 4.63 7.46 12.07
C LYS A 251 5.30 6.40 12.91
N LYS A 252 6.29 6.85 13.69
CA LYS A 252 7.00 6.02 14.65
C LYS A 252 5.99 5.32 15.55
N ILE A 253 6.14 4.01 15.70
CA ILE A 253 5.34 3.22 16.65
C ILE A 253 6.00 3.38 18.02
N GLU A 254 5.26 3.93 18.98
CA GLU A 254 5.76 4.07 20.34
C GLU A 254 5.48 2.80 21.15
N THR A 255 4.31 2.17 20.94
CA THR A 255 3.95 0.94 21.64
C THR A 255 3.15 -0.03 20.77
N GLY A 256 3.47 -1.33 20.89
CA GLY A 256 2.79 -2.41 20.19
C GLY A 256 3.35 -2.68 18.79
N VAL A 257 2.49 -3.17 17.89
CA VAL A 257 2.88 -3.50 16.51
C VAL A 257 1.78 -3.09 15.54
N ARG A 258 2.18 -2.67 14.34
CA ARG A 258 1.27 -2.35 13.24
C ARG A 258 1.43 -3.42 12.16
N MET A 259 0.38 -4.16 11.85
CA MET A 259 0.38 -5.16 10.78
C MET A 259 -0.66 -4.84 9.72
N THR A 260 -0.21 -4.71 8.47
CA THR A 260 -1.09 -4.47 7.31
C THR A 260 -0.91 -5.55 6.26
N TRP A 261 -1.99 -5.87 5.56
CA TRP A 261 -1.94 -6.62 4.31
C TRP A 261 -2.34 -5.67 3.18
N GLY A 262 -1.40 -5.33 2.31
CA GLY A 262 -1.60 -4.30 1.31
C GLY A 262 -1.08 -4.64 -0.07
N CYS A 263 -1.56 -3.89 -1.06
CA CYS A 263 -1.11 -3.91 -2.44
C CYS A 263 -1.05 -2.50 -3.01
N LEU A 264 -0.46 -2.42 -4.21
CA LEU A 264 -0.34 -1.23 -5.05
C LEU A 264 -1.06 -1.48 -6.37
#